data_AF-A0A9P6ZWJ6-F1
#
_entry.id   AF-A0A9P6ZWJ6-F1
#
_cell.length_a   1.000
_cell.length_b   1.000
_cell.length_c   1.000
_cell.angle_alpha   90.00
_cell.angle_beta   90.00
_cell.angle_gamma   90.00
#
_symmetry.space_group_name_H-M   'P 1'
#
loop_
_entity.id
_entity.type
_entity.pdbx_description
1 polymer ?
#
loop_
_entity_poly.entity_id
_entity_poly.type
_entity_poly.pdbx_seq_one_letter_code
_entity_poly.pdbx_strand_id
1 'polypeptide(L)'
;MSFEEWTPLRTRSNQFGPVISEGHSWVELSKIEFHTWIRPEDSAIDLDNDDSLVYSKGSIFPIENTQEMDIMIGRGIARIRDIILHHLVLLDPEGDHDDVRQWTPPAKVIRWKEIKASLVTAVWATAYNHYKLWHRSILKRKAEGADDRSTKKPCTAVQSKSSWLMSIDPCLIHLSFHIRFP
;
A
#
# COMPACT_ATOMS: atom_id res chain seq x y z
N MET A 1 10.45 -11.23 -25.44
CA MET A 1 10.32 -9.84 -24.99
C MET A 1 10.82 -9.75 -23.56
N SER A 2 11.88 -8.97 -23.35
CA SER A 2 12.38 -8.61 -22.02
C SER A 2 11.48 -7.56 -21.36
N PHE A 3 11.72 -7.24 -20.08
CA PHE A 3 10.97 -6.17 -19.40
C PHE A 3 11.21 -4.81 -20.09
N GLU A 4 12.45 -4.51 -20.46
CA GLU A 4 12.83 -3.24 -21.10
C GLU A 4 12.18 -3.07 -22.46
N GLU A 5 12.05 -4.16 -23.24
CA GLU A 5 11.36 -4.16 -24.53
C GLU A 5 9.84 -4.02 -24.40
N TRP A 6 9.27 -4.50 -23.29
CA TRP A 6 7.83 -4.47 -23.03
C TRP A 6 7.36 -3.14 -22.45
N THR A 7 8.23 -2.41 -21.75
CA THR A 7 7.85 -1.24 -20.96
C THR A 7 7.71 -0.01 -21.86
N PRO A 8 6.49 0.57 -22.02
CA PRO A 8 6.30 1.87 -22.65
C PRO A 8 7.10 2.97 -21.93
N LEU A 9 7.44 4.04 -22.64
CA LEU A 9 8.13 5.20 -22.08
C LEU A 9 7.37 5.77 -20.87
N ARG A 10 8.08 5.87 -19.73
CA ARG A 10 7.55 6.47 -18.50
C ARG A 10 7.27 7.96 -18.72
N THR A 11 6.01 8.36 -18.61
CA THR A 11 5.67 9.78 -18.50
C THR A 11 5.41 10.14 -17.04
N ARG A 12 5.87 11.32 -16.61
CA ARG A 12 5.59 11.84 -15.26
C ARG A 12 4.09 12.02 -14.99
N SER A 13 3.30 12.21 -16.05
CA SER A 13 1.85 12.37 -16.00
C SER A 13 1.09 11.05 -15.87
N ASN A 14 1.70 9.89 -16.19
CA ASN A 14 1.02 8.59 -16.22
C ASN A 14 1.60 7.57 -15.23
N GLN A 15 2.08 8.04 -14.07
CA GLN A 15 2.73 7.17 -13.08
C GLN A 15 1.85 6.01 -12.59
N PHE A 16 0.53 6.22 -12.52
CA PHE A 16 -0.46 5.23 -12.09
C PHE A 16 -1.58 4.98 -13.10
N GLY A 17 -1.54 5.58 -14.29
CA GLY A 17 -2.58 5.29 -15.28
C GLY A 17 -2.37 3.93 -15.95
N PRO A 18 -3.25 3.58 -16.91
CA PRO A 18 -3.29 2.24 -17.47
C PRO A 18 -1.95 1.81 -18.09
N VAL A 19 -1.50 0.62 -17.72
CA VAL A 19 -0.33 -0.03 -18.33
C VAL A 19 -0.81 -0.80 -19.56
N ILE A 20 -0.73 -0.15 -20.72
CA ILE A 20 -1.19 -0.69 -22.00
C ILE A 20 -0.01 -1.23 -22.79
N SER A 21 -0.08 -2.49 -23.21
CA SER A 21 0.87 -3.12 -24.13
C SER A 21 0.15 -4.10 -25.05
N GLU A 22 0.52 -4.10 -26.33
CA GLU A 22 -0.13 -4.90 -27.38
C GLU A 22 -1.66 -4.71 -27.46
N GLY A 23 -2.16 -3.50 -27.19
CA GLY A 23 -3.60 -3.19 -27.22
C GLY A 23 -4.39 -3.70 -26.01
N HIS A 24 -3.72 -4.27 -25.01
CA HIS A 24 -4.33 -4.77 -23.79
C HIS A 24 -3.90 -3.94 -22.57
N SER A 25 -4.85 -3.57 -21.72
CA SER A 25 -4.58 -3.00 -20.39
C SER A 25 -4.25 -4.14 -19.43
N TRP A 26 -3.03 -4.14 -18.89
CA TRP A 26 -2.52 -5.21 -18.02
C TRP A 26 -2.77 -4.93 -16.54
N VAL A 27 -2.72 -3.66 -16.18
CA VAL A 27 -3.06 -3.11 -14.87
C VAL A 27 -3.58 -1.70 -15.06
N GLU A 28 -4.66 -1.39 -14.35
CA GLU A 28 -5.18 -0.04 -14.20
C GLU A 28 -5.51 0.17 -12.72
N LEU A 29 -5.02 1.27 -12.15
CA LEU A 29 -5.34 1.66 -10.79
C LEU A 29 -6.42 2.73 -10.80
N SER A 30 -7.45 2.52 -9.98
CA SER A 30 -8.50 3.53 -9.78
C SER A 30 -8.21 4.44 -8.58
N LYS A 31 -7.67 3.88 -7.49
CA LYS A 31 -7.43 4.58 -6.24
C LYS A 31 -6.35 3.86 -5.42
N ILE A 32 -5.53 4.64 -4.72
CA ILE A 32 -4.65 4.14 -3.65
C ILE A 32 -5.02 4.89 -2.39
N GLU A 33 -5.70 4.20 -1.48
CA GLU A 33 -6.15 4.73 -0.19
C GLU A 33 -5.43 4.05 0.96
N PHE A 34 -5.12 4.87 1.95
CA PHE A 34 -4.47 4.51 3.20
C PHE A 34 -5.42 4.85 4.34
N HIS A 35 -5.48 3.96 5.31
CA HIS A 35 -6.25 4.15 6.52
C HIS A 35 -5.33 3.95 7.71
N THR A 36 -5.41 4.86 8.68
CA THR A 36 -4.60 4.86 9.89
C THR A 36 -5.52 4.87 11.10
N TRP A 37 -5.27 3.96 12.04
CA TRP A 37 -5.96 3.92 13.33
C TRP A 37 -4.97 4.04 14.47
N ILE A 38 -5.33 4.79 15.51
CA ILE A 38 -4.66 4.79 16.81
C ILE A 38 -5.46 3.91 17.75
N ARG A 39 -4.79 2.92 18.35
CA ARG A 39 -5.42 2.06 19.36
C ARG A 39 -5.75 2.86 20.63
N PRO A 40 -6.98 2.76 21.18
CA PRO A 40 -7.31 3.27 22.52
C PRO A 40 -6.60 2.45 23.62
N GLU A 41 -6.33 3.05 24.78
CA GLU A 41 -5.47 2.47 25.83
C GLU A 41 -5.92 1.07 26.28
N ASP A 42 -7.22 0.85 26.42
CA ASP A 42 -7.78 -0.39 26.99
C ASP A 42 -8.74 -1.14 26.06
N SER A 43 -8.69 -0.87 24.75
CA SER A 43 -9.59 -1.54 23.80
C SER A 43 -8.87 -2.10 22.57
N ALA A 44 -9.58 -2.96 21.84
CA ALA A 44 -9.19 -3.34 20.50
C ALA A 44 -9.30 -2.12 19.56
N ILE A 45 -8.58 -2.20 18.44
CA ILE A 45 -8.79 -1.27 17.32
C ILE A 45 -10.17 -1.57 16.75
N ASP A 46 -11.04 -0.57 16.79
CA ASP A 46 -12.31 -0.60 16.10
C ASP A 46 -12.11 -0.06 14.67
N LEU A 47 -12.19 -0.94 13.68
CA LEU A 47 -12.01 -0.57 12.26
C LEU A 47 -13.21 0.19 11.70
N ASP A 48 -14.36 0.10 12.36
CA ASP A 48 -15.60 0.79 11.99
C ASP A 48 -15.70 2.17 12.66
N ASN A 49 -14.77 2.50 13.56
CA ASN A 49 -14.69 3.80 14.20
C ASN A 49 -14.13 4.86 13.22
N ASP A 50 -14.97 5.87 12.93
CA ASP A 50 -14.66 7.00 12.05
C ASP A 50 -14.30 8.28 12.82
N ASP A 51 -14.05 8.20 14.13
CA ASP A 51 -13.64 9.33 14.96
C ASP A 51 -12.27 9.88 14.52
N SER A 52 -12.28 11.13 14.06
CA SER A 52 -11.11 11.91 13.64
C SER A 52 -9.98 12.03 14.68
N LEU A 53 -10.22 11.68 15.95
CA LEU A 53 -9.20 11.64 16.98
C LEU A 53 -8.34 10.38 16.92
N VAL A 54 -8.91 9.27 16.46
CA VAL A 54 -8.28 7.94 16.45
C VAL A 54 -8.23 7.31 15.06
N TYR A 55 -8.85 7.92 14.05
CA TYR A 55 -8.88 7.43 12.68
C TYR A 55 -8.59 8.56 11.69
N SER A 56 -7.77 8.27 10.67
CA SER A 56 -7.65 9.12 9.49
C SER A 56 -7.54 8.30 8.22
N LYS A 57 -7.92 8.93 7.10
CA LYS A 57 -7.75 8.39 5.76
C LYS A 57 -6.97 9.36 4.88
N GLY A 58 -6.19 8.80 3.98
CA GLY A 58 -5.47 9.57 2.98
C GLY A 58 -5.33 8.81 1.68
N SER A 59 -4.89 9.51 0.65
CA SER A 59 -4.76 8.99 -0.71
C SER A 59 -3.49 9.54 -1.34
N ILE A 60 -2.86 8.75 -2.21
CA ILE A 60 -1.78 9.24 -3.09
C ILE A 60 -2.18 9.25 -4.57
N PHE A 61 -3.35 8.67 -4.88
CA PHE A 61 -3.90 8.59 -6.23
C PHE A 61 -5.43 8.43 -6.17
N PRO A 62 -6.21 9.18 -6.98
CA PRO A 62 -5.76 10.13 -8.02
C PRO A 62 -5.30 11.48 -7.47
N ILE A 63 -5.87 11.91 -6.33
CA ILE A 63 -5.51 13.15 -5.65
C ILE A 63 -4.68 12.80 -4.41
N GLU A 64 -3.53 13.45 -4.27
CA GLU A 64 -2.65 13.28 -3.13
C GLU A 64 -3.18 14.08 -1.94
N ASN A 65 -3.55 13.38 -0.88
CA ASN A 65 -3.98 13.92 0.41
C ASN A 65 -3.46 13.00 1.52
N THR A 66 -2.32 13.37 2.10
CA THR A 66 -1.64 12.56 3.14
C THR A 66 -1.42 13.31 4.45
N GLN A 67 -1.83 14.58 4.52
CA GLN A 67 -1.56 15.46 5.66
C GLN A 67 -2.18 14.93 6.96
N GLU A 68 -3.45 14.54 6.93
CA GLU A 68 -4.14 13.99 8.10
C GLU A 68 -3.53 12.66 8.57
N MET A 69 -2.86 11.93 7.69
CA MET A 69 -2.15 10.71 8.08
C MET A 69 -0.83 11.02 8.78
N ASP A 70 -0.06 12.00 8.30
CA ASP A 70 1.15 12.43 9.00
C ASP A 70 0.82 12.95 10.41
N ILE A 71 -0.29 13.70 10.55
CA ILE A 71 -0.80 14.15 11.85
C ILE A 71 -1.19 12.95 12.74
N MET A 72 -1.97 12.01 12.21
CA MET A 72 -2.43 10.83 12.97
C MET A 72 -1.26 9.96 13.44
N ILE A 73 -0.28 9.72 12.57
CA ILE A 73 0.91 8.95 12.94
C ILE A 73 1.76 9.71 13.95
N GLY A 74 1.89 11.03 13.79
CA GLY A 74 2.54 11.90 14.79
C GLY A 74 1.87 11.78 16.16
N ARG A 75 0.53 11.76 16.22
CA ARG A 75 -0.21 11.52 17.47
C ARG A 75 0.07 10.13 18.05
N GLY A 76 0.07 9.09 17.23
CA GLY A 76 0.40 7.72 17.67
C GLY A 76 1.80 7.63 18.26
N ILE A 77 2.79 8.27 17.63
CA ILE A 77 4.17 8.35 18.10
C ILE A 77 4.28 9.16 19.40
N ALA A 78 3.55 10.28 19.52
CA ALA A 78 3.50 11.06 20.76
C ALA A 78 2.93 10.23 21.92
N ARG A 79 1.91 9.40 21.68
CA ARG A 79 1.40 8.46 22.69
C ARG A 79 2.44 7.43 23.11
N ILE A 80 3.21 6.88 22.16
CA ILE A 80 4.32 5.96 22.48
C ILE A 80 5.33 6.65 23.40
N ARG A 81 5.72 7.89 23.08
CA ARG A 81 6.59 8.70 23.94
C ARG A 81 5.99 8.87 25.34
N ASP A 82 4.71 9.21 25.45
CA ASP A 82 4.05 9.44 26.74
C ASP A 82 4.00 8.17 27.60
N ILE A 83 3.76 7.01 26.99
CA ILE A 83 3.83 5.70 27.67
C ILE A 83 5.25 5.40 28.15
N ILE A 84 6.26 5.61 27.30
CA ILE A 84 7.67 5.43 27.68
C ILE A 84 8.02 6.36 28.85
N LEU A 85 7.65 7.64 28.76
CA LEU A 85 7.90 8.63 29.81
C LEU A 85 7.22 8.24 31.12
N HIS A 86 5.98 7.75 31.06
CA HIS A 86 5.26 7.26 32.24
C HIS A 86 6.03 6.13 32.95
N HIS A 87 6.52 5.15 32.19
CA HIS A 87 7.31 4.05 32.75
C HIS A 87 8.67 4.49 33.30
N LEU A 88 9.35 5.42 32.62
CA LEU A 88 10.62 5.95 33.09
C LEU A 88 10.48 6.67 34.44
N VAL A 89 9.45 7.52 34.57
CA VAL A 89 9.14 8.22 35.83
C VAL A 89 8.77 7.25 36.95
N LEU A 90 8.06 6.16 36.64
CA LEU A 90 7.74 5.13 37.64
C LEU A 90 8.98 4.36 38.13
N LEU A 91 9.97 4.13 37.26
CA LEU A 91 11.19 3.38 37.59
C LEU A 91 12.24 4.24 38.30
N ASP A 92 12.35 5.51 37.91
CA ASP A 92 13.31 6.46 38.48
C ASP A 92 12.67 7.86 38.61
N PRO A 93 11.94 8.12 39.71
CA PRO A 93 11.23 9.39 39.91
C PRO A 93 12.13 10.62 39.98
N GLU A 94 13.38 10.45 40.43
CA GLU A 94 14.36 11.52 40.58
C GLU A 94 15.25 11.67 39.33
N GLY A 95 15.11 10.76 38.36
CA GLY A 95 15.85 10.77 37.11
C GLY A 95 15.48 11.97 36.24
N ASP A 96 16.48 12.49 35.51
CA ASP A 96 16.25 13.50 34.48
C ASP A 96 15.71 12.84 33.20
N HIS A 97 14.45 13.13 32.89
CA HIS A 97 13.74 12.61 31.71
C HIS A 97 13.40 13.72 30.71
N ASP A 98 14.04 14.90 30.81
CA ASP A 98 13.67 16.06 30.00
C ASP A 98 13.89 15.86 28.51
N ASP A 99 14.90 15.08 28.10
CA ASP A 99 15.12 14.74 26.69
C ASP A 99 13.91 14.02 26.08
N VAL A 100 13.34 13.05 26.82
CA VAL A 100 12.15 12.30 26.37
C VAL A 100 10.92 13.20 26.39
N ARG A 101 10.79 14.07 27.40
CA ARG A 101 9.67 15.01 27.55
C ARG A 101 9.63 16.05 26.43
N GLN A 102 10.80 16.60 26.06
CA GLN A 102 10.93 17.63 25.04
C GLN A 102 10.92 17.07 23.62
N TRP A 103 11.13 15.76 23.46
CA TRP A 103 11.10 15.14 22.16
C TRP A 103 9.73 15.25 21.50
N THR A 104 9.72 15.67 20.23
CA THR A 104 8.53 15.76 19.39
C THR A 104 8.69 14.93 18.12
N PRO A 105 7.63 14.27 17.63
CA PRO A 105 7.68 13.53 16.37
C PRO A 105 8.01 14.46 15.19
N PRO A 106 8.71 13.96 14.15
CA PRO A 106 8.92 14.71 12.92
C PRO A 106 7.60 15.11 12.26
N ALA A 107 7.54 16.31 11.68
CA ALA A 107 6.34 16.80 10.98
C ALA A 107 5.92 15.95 9.77
N LYS A 108 6.86 15.18 9.20
CA LYS A 108 6.62 14.21 8.13
C LYS A 108 7.20 12.87 8.56
N VAL A 109 6.35 12.03 9.10
CA VAL A 109 6.77 10.70 9.55
C VAL A 109 6.91 9.76 8.35
N ILE A 110 5.96 9.84 7.41
CA ILE A 110 5.99 8.98 6.23
C ILE A 110 6.67 9.67 5.06
N ARG A 111 7.60 8.95 4.44
CA ARG A 111 8.26 9.35 3.19
C ARG A 111 7.38 9.03 1.98
N TRP A 112 6.27 9.77 1.83
CA TRP A 112 5.25 9.53 0.80
C TRP A 112 5.80 9.46 -0.63
N LYS A 113 6.84 10.24 -0.95
CA LYS A 113 7.51 10.20 -2.25
C LYS A 113 8.15 8.83 -2.55
N GLU A 114 8.76 8.20 -1.55
CA GLU A 114 9.40 6.89 -1.69
C GLU A 114 8.36 5.78 -1.80
N ILE A 115 7.27 5.88 -1.01
CA ILE A 115 6.12 4.98 -1.12
C ILE A 115 5.51 5.07 -2.52
N LYS A 116 5.29 6.28 -3.03
CA LYS A 116 4.77 6.51 -4.38
C LYS A 116 5.67 5.91 -5.45
N ALA A 117 6.98 6.14 -5.38
CA ALA A 117 7.94 5.56 -6.34
C ALA A 117 7.95 4.02 -6.30
N SER A 118 7.85 3.44 -5.10
CA SER A 118 7.79 2.00 -4.92
C SER A 118 6.50 1.40 -5.47
N LEU A 119 5.35 2.04 -5.22
CA LEU A 119 4.06 1.61 -5.74
C LEU A 119 3.98 1.70 -7.26
N VAL A 120 4.53 2.76 -7.86
CA VAL A 120 4.67 2.83 -9.32
C VAL A 120 5.47 1.63 -9.82
N THR A 121 6.63 1.35 -9.23
CA THR A 121 7.46 0.20 -9.62
C THR A 121 6.69 -1.13 -9.49
N ALA A 122 5.93 -1.31 -8.41
CA ALA A 122 5.11 -2.49 -8.17
C ALA A 122 3.99 -2.66 -9.21
N VAL A 123 3.29 -1.58 -9.59
CA VAL A 123 2.26 -1.60 -10.65
C VAL A 123 2.83 -2.13 -11.96
N TRP A 124 3.99 -1.61 -12.35
CA TRP A 124 4.68 -2.03 -13.58
C TRP A 124 5.16 -3.48 -13.52
N ALA A 125 5.72 -3.90 -12.39
CA ALA A 125 6.15 -5.28 -12.19
C ALA A 125 4.95 -6.26 -12.26
N THR A 126 3.83 -5.91 -11.63
CA THR A 126 2.58 -6.69 -11.68
C THR A 126 2.06 -6.79 -13.11
N ALA A 127 2.01 -5.67 -13.83
CA ALA A 127 1.54 -5.64 -15.21
C ALA A 127 2.42 -6.50 -16.14
N TYR A 128 3.74 -6.44 -16.00
CA TYR A 128 4.65 -7.29 -16.76
C TYR A 128 4.49 -8.78 -16.40
N ASN A 129 4.30 -9.10 -15.12
CA ASN A 129 4.06 -10.47 -14.70
C ASN A 129 2.78 -11.04 -15.32
N HIS A 130 1.70 -10.25 -15.36
CA HIS A 130 0.46 -10.62 -16.06
C HIS A 130 0.70 -10.86 -17.55
N TYR A 131 1.39 -9.95 -18.23
CA TYR A 131 1.76 -10.10 -19.64
C TYR A 131 2.57 -11.39 -19.86
N LYS A 132 3.59 -11.63 -19.05
CA LYS A 132 4.47 -12.79 -19.16
C LYS A 132 3.72 -14.11 -18.99
N LEU A 133 2.78 -14.16 -18.03
CA LEU A 133 1.92 -15.33 -17.81
C LEU A 133 0.99 -15.57 -19.00
N TRP A 134 0.33 -14.53 -19.49
CA TRP A 134 -0.52 -14.61 -20.68
C TRP A 134 0.27 -15.04 -21.92
N HIS A 135 1.43 -14.43 -22.17
CA HIS A 135 2.26 -14.73 -23.33
C HIS A 135 2.73 -16.19 -23.31
N ARG A 136 3.17 -16.69 -22.15
CA ARG A 136 3.48 -18.11 -21.95
C ARG A 136 2.28 -19.01 -22.23
N SER A 137 1.07 -18.63 -21.82
CA SER A 137 -0.15 -19.40 -22.10
C SER A 137 -0.48 -19.48 -23.59
N ILE A 138 -0.17 -18.43 -24.37
CA ILE A 138 -0.35 -18.44 -25.83
C ILE A 138 0.66 -19.36 -26.48
N LEU A 139 1.93 -19.28 -26.08
CA LEU A 139 2.97 -20.16 -26.61
C LEU A 139 2.67 -21.63 -26.32
N LYS A 140 2.22 -21.95 -25.10
CA LYS A 140 1.82 -23.30 -24.73
C LYS A 140 0.66 -23.81 -25.59
N ARG A 141 -0.39 -23.01 -25.77
CA ARG A 141 -1.53 -23.36 -26.64
C ARG A 141 -1.14 -23.54 -28.11
N LYS A 142 -0.17 -22.78 -28.60
CA LYS A 142 0.36 -22.95 -29.97
C LYS A 142 1.14 -24.26 -30.10
N ALA A 143 1.90 -24.65 -29.08
CA ALA A 143 2.62 -25.92 -29.06
C ALA A 143 1.66 -27.13 -28.96
N GLU A 144 0.64 -27.04 -28.12
CA GLU A 144 -0.37 -28.10 -27.95
C GLU A 144 -1.35 -28.18 -29.14
N GLY A 145 -1.73 -27.03 -29.70
CA GLY A 145 -2.57 -26.95 -30.91
C GLY A 145 -1.84 -27.31 -32.21
N ALA A 146 -0.52 -27.52 -32.18
CA ALA A 146 0.21 -28.15 -33.26
C ALA A 146 0.06 -29.68 -33.24
N ASP A 147 -0.47 -30.27 -32.16
CA ASP A 147 -0.57 -31.72 -31.97
C ASP A 147 -2.00 -32.24 -31.88
N ASP A 148 -3.04 -31.41 -31.66
CA ASP A 148 -4.41 -31.95 -31.61
C ASP A 148 -5.52 -30.97 -32.04
N ARG A 149 -6.29 -31.39 -33.06
CA ARG A 149 -7.59 -30.83 -33.42
C ARG A 149 -8.65 -31.43 -32.47
N SER A 150 -8.76 -30.98 -31.22
CA SER A 150 -9.99 -31.32 -30.47
C SER A 150 -10.28 -30.44 -29.24
N THR A 151 -11.47 -29.85 -29.28
CA THR A 151 -12.33 -29.37 -28.17
C THR A 151 -11.91 -28.15 -27.33
N LYS A 152 -12.64 -27.05 -27.58
CA LYS A 152 -12.70 -25.82 -26.76
C LYS A 152 -13.62 -26.01 -25.53
N LYS A 153 -13.23 -25.47 -24.38
CA LYS A 153 -14.14 -24.90 -23.37
C LYS A 153 -13.66 -23.50 -22.98
N PRO A 154 -14.54 -22.51 -22.80
CA PRO A 154 -14.15 -21.15 -22.43
C PRO A 154 -13.94 -21.06 -20.91
N CYS A 155 -12.77 -20.58 -20.49
CA CYS A 155 -12.54 -20.19 -19.10
C CYS A 155 -13.06 -18.77 -18.87
N THR A 156 -14.04 -18.66 -17.98
CA THR A 156 -14.50 -17.42 -17.34
C THR A 156 -13.37 -16.74 -16.57
N ALA A 157 -13.24 -15.43 -16.75
CA ALA A 157 -12.31 -14.58 -16.00
C ALA A 157 -12.74 -14.50 -14.53
N VAL A 158 -11.85 -14.90 -13.63
CA VAL A 158 -12.02 -14.71 -12.18
C VAL A 158 -11.49 -13.32 -11.83
N GLN A 159 -12.35 -12.42 -11.38
CA GLN A 159 -11.95 -11.16 -10.75
C GLN A 159 -11.30 -11.49 -9.40
N SER A 160 -9.99 -11.23 -9.30
CA SER A 160 -9.24 -11.39 -8.05
C SER A 160 -9.16 -10.06 -7.32
N LYS A 161 -9.90 -9.93 -6.21
CA LYS A 161 -9.62 -8.89 -5.20
C LYS A 161 -8.37 -9.32 -4.45
N SER A 162 -7.27 -8.59 -4.63
CA SER A 162 -6.09 -8.74 -3.76
C SER A 162 -6.07 -7.62 -2.71
N SER A 163 -6.17 -8.02 -1.45
CA SER A 163 -5.95 -7.16 -0.29
C SER A 163 -4.60 -7.54 0.30
N TRP A 164 -3.65 -6.61 0.30
CA TRP A 164 -2.33 -6.83 0.90
C TRP A 164 -2.32 -6.18 2.28
N LEU A 165 -2.27 -7.00 3.33
CA LEU A 165 -2.12 -6.57 4.71
C LEU A 165 -0.63 -6.49 5.03
N MET A 166 -0.13 -5.30 5.34
CA MET A 166 1.14 -5.14 6.03
C MET A 166 0.85 -4.74 7.48
N SER A 167 0.97 -5.71 8.38
CA SER A 167 0.93 -5.47 9.83
C SER A 167 2.35 -5.13 10.29
N ILE A 168 2.56 -3.91 10.79
CA ILE A 168 3.81 -3.51 11.43
C ILE A 168 3.58 -3.60 12.95
N ASP A 169 3.90 -4.76 13.55
CA ASP A 169 3.92 -5.06 15.01
C ASP A 169 2.66 -4.71 15.85
N PRO A 170 2.45 -5.29 17.05
CA PRO A 170 1.22 -5.15 17.81
C PRO A 170 1.04 -3.80 18.55
N CYS A 171 1.85 -2.79 18.24
CA CYS A 171 1.88 -1.55 18.99
C CYS A 171 1.28 -0.37 18.20
N LEU A 172 0.07 -0.01 18.60
CA LEU A 172 -0.58 1.31 18.53
C LEU A 172 -0.99 1.87 17.15
N ILE A 173 -0.39 1.46 16.04
CA ILE A 173 -0.74 2.00 14.70
C ILE A 173 -1.05 0.86 13.71
N HIS A 174 -2.25 0.86 13.14
CA HIS A 174 -2.62 -0.04 12.04
C HIS A 174 -2.67 0.74 10.72
N LEU A 175 -2.04 0.21 9.67
CA LEU A 175 -2.09 0.74 8.30
C LEU A 175 -2.74 -0.28 7.36
N SER A 176 -3.83 0.09 6.69
CA SER A 176 -4.42 -0.74 5.63
C SER A 176 -4.27 -0.10 4.25
N PHE A 177 -4.10 -0.95 3.23
CA PHE A 177 -3.89 -0.56 1.85
C PHE A 177 -4.99 -1.16 0.98
N HIS A 178 -5.75 -0.31 0.30
CA HIS A 178 -6.75 -0.76 -0.66
C HIS A 178 -6.35 -0.36 -2.09
N ILE A 179 -6.03 -1.38 -2.89
CA ILE A 179 -5.75 -1.24 -4.32
C ILE A 179 -6.96 -1.81 -5.08
N ARG A 180 -7.67 -0.95 -5.80
CA ARG A 180 -8.80 -1.37 -6.64
C ARG A 180 -8.39 -1.38 -8.11
N PHE A 181 -8.40 -2.58 -8.67
CA PHE A 181 -8.38 -2.81 -10.12
C PHE A 181 -9.82 -2.71 -10.67
N PRO A 182 -10.03 -2.28 -11.93
CA PRO A 182 -11.33 -2.30 -12.58
C PRO A 182 -11.88 -3.72 -12.79
#